data_AF-A0A5C5UKL0-F1
#
_entry.id   AF-A0A5C5UKL0-F1
#
_cell.length_a   1.000
_cell.length_b   1.000
_cell.length_c   1.000
_cell.angle_alpha   90.00
_cell.angle_beta   90.00
_cell.angle_gamma   90.00
#
_symmetry.space_group_name_H-M   'P 1'
#
loop_
_entity.id
_entity.type
_entity.pdbx_description
1 polymer ?
#
loop_
_entity_poly.entity_id
_entity_poly.type
_entity_poly.pdbx_seq_one_letter_code
_entity_poly.pdbx_strand_id
1 'polypeptide(L)'
;MCVSFQLTGESQLTVDGVRVYRIRALRNIPHHGVRKGDRGGWVASERTDKGKPRLGKHAWLSGEAMLLDQARLSGSAHVSGHAVVRGRARIRGNARVYGEARVAGRAQVSGHARVFGFASVVEQAHLTGHAQVFDSAIVAGKAVVAGMSWVRGHASVAEQARVVGDSELTQFVRVSGRAKVEDVTLEGQVEISDDAHLFGGVRVPCYGRIGGTASVGDSSHCVLISPFGPAGETLMITRQRDNSPRITLGGWACDSWKEFHREVRRWECRRWRQWLPILRAQIKAWRVATAPPAPGLSFELTNVQKAVGLSPEVLVRIRATRDIPEQGVRRGDLGGWVAGAFTSSGEPRIAGTAWLHDNAELRADARIQENAKVFGKAVLDDSVIADGNARIGGAAEVTGRCRVTGNAVVDGHACLADDVFVCRDAYAGGNAWLSGSISLFDDARVAGNAVIRGDAWLAAGADITEGDHVKSFENIGPGRNVTLYRSSDGSLRIVEDEWDPHSWSVQEFDQQIRARNWDDPVWLAEYHNVLRVAQLLSRRWA
;
A
#
# COMPACT_ATOMS: atom_id res chain seq x y z
N MET A 1 7.23 18.69 39.30
CA MET A 1 6.53 17.41 38.97
C MET A 1 6.92 16.34 39.99
N CYS A 2 5.91 15.66 40.55
CA CYS A 2 6.09 14.54 41.49
C CYS A 2 6.42 13.22 40.75
N VAL A 3 6.95 12.23 41.47
CA VAL A 3 7.29 10.89 40.95
C VAL A 3 6.08 9.94 40.99
N SER A 4 6.15 8.85 40.23
CA SER A 4 5.11 7.79 40.17
C SER A 4 5.42 6.59 41.06
N PHE A 5 6.67 6.44 41.47
CA PHE A 5 7.21 5.36 42.29
C PHE A 5 8.18 5.94 43.34
N GLN A 6 8.55 5.12 44.31
CA GLN A 6 9.67 5.35 45.25
C GLN A 6 10.67 4.19 45.15
N LEU A 7 11.91 4.42 45.59
CA LEU A 7 12.87 3.32 45.80
C LEU A 7 12.52 2.51 47.06
N THR A 8 12.98 1.27 47.13
CA THR A 8 12.94 0.44 48.34
C THR A 8 14.35 0.11 48.82
N GLY A 9 14.50 -0.48 50.01
CA GLY A 9 15.80 -0.95 50.52
C GLY A 9 16.36 -2.19 49.80
N GLU A 10 15.58 -2.82 48.92
CA GLU A 10 16.03 -3.94 48.09
C GLU A 10 16.93 -3.40 46.97
N SER A 11 18.21 -3.79 46.96
CA SER A 11 19.20 -3.32 45.97
C SER A 11 20.13 -4.43 45.48
N GLN A 12 20.60 -4.31 44.24
CA GLN A 12 21.61 -5.18 43.63
C GLN A 12 22.63 -4.37 42.81
N LEU A 13 23.69 -5.02 42.35
CA LEU A 13 24.67 -4.46 41.42
C LEU A 13 24.41 -5.02 40.01
N THR A 14 24.53 -4.18 38.98
CA THR A 14 24.58 -4.64 37.59
C THR A 14 25.96 -5.23 37.26
N VAL A 15 26.07 -5.91 36.13
CA VAL A 15 27.37 -6.36 35.57
C VAL A 15 28.32 -5.18 35.35
N ASP A 16 27.80 -4.00 34.97
CA ASP A 16 28.55 -2.75 34.83
C ASP A 16 28.93 -2.09 36.19
N GLY A 17 28.71 -2.77 37.33
CA GLY A 17 29.01 -2.27 38.69
C GLY A 17 28.05 -1.22 39.24
N VAL A 18 26.96 -0.90 38.53
CA VAL A 18 26.00 0.14 38.94
C VAL A 18 25.04 -0.40 39.99
N ARG A 19 24.87 0.28 41.13
CA ARG A 19 23.85 -0.07 42.12
C ARG A 19 22.46 0.34 41.65
N VAL A 20 21.50 -0.57 41.73
CA VAL A 20 20.09 -0.37 41.38
C VAL A 20 19.18 -0.84 42.51
N TYR A 21 18.01 -0.20 42.63
CA TYR A 21 17.04 -0.42 43.69
C TYR A 21 15.69 -0.85 43.12
N ARG A 22 14.98 -1.76 43.80
CA ARG A 22 13.65 -2.20 43.40
C ARG A 22 12.64 -1.07 43.62
N ILE A 23 11.85 -0.72 42.61
CA ILE A 23 10.85 0.35 42.73
C ILE A 23 9.56 -0.14 43.39
N ARG A 24 8.83 0.76 44.05
CA ARG A 24 7.48 0.54 44.58
C ARG A 24 6.50 1.60 44.07
N ALA A 25 5.32 1.17 43.62
CA ALA A 25 4.28 2.05 43.09
C ALA A 25 3.71 2.98 44.18
N LEU A 26 3.66 4.30 43.91
CA LEU A 26 3.03 5.29 44.80
C LEU A 26 1.54 5.52 44.50
N ARG A 27 1.03 4.96 43.40
CA ARG A 27 -0.34 5.14 42.88
C ARG A 27 -0.77 3.89 42.09
N ASN A 28 -2.07 3.72 41.89
CA ASN A 28 -2.58 2.73 40.94
C ASN A 28 -2.25 3.15 39.49
N ILE A 29 -1.95 2.19 38.62
CA ILE A 29 -1.73 2.38 37.18
C ILE A 29 -2.57 1.32 36.43
N PRO A 30 -3.90 1.53 36.28
CA PRO A 30 -4.83 0.45 35.93
C PRO A 30 -4.56 -0.25 34.60
N HIS A 31 -4.12 0.49 33.57
CA HIS A 31 -3.80 -0.06 32.24
C HIS A 31 -2.52 -0.92 32.20
N HIS A 32 -1.81 -1.03 33.33
CA HIS A 32 -0.71 -1.96 33.55
C HIS A 32 -1.02 -2.97 34.68
N GLY A 33 -2.25 -2.99 35.20
CA GLY A 33 -2.68 -3.85 36.31
C GLY A 33 -2.17 -3.44 37.71
N VAL A 34 -1.37 -2.37 37.80
CA VAL A 34 -0.59 -2.03 39.00
C VAL A 34 -1.45 -1.33 40.07
N ARG A 35 -1.28 -1.75 41.31
CA ARG A 35 -1.85 -1.14 42.52
C ARG A 35 -0.78 -0.37 43.29
N LYS A 36 -1.19 0.63 44.08
CA LYS A 36 -0.30 1.34 45.01
C LYS A 36 0.30 0.34 46.01
N GLY A 37 1.62 0.30 46.11
CA GLY A 37 2.37 -0.61 46.99
C GLY A 37 3.12 -1.75 46.27
N ASP A 38 2.72 -2.08 45.04
CA ASP A 38 3.32 -3.13 44.20
C ASP A 38 4.81 -2.86 43.93
N ARG A 39 5.62 -3.93 43.82
CA ARG A 39 7.02 -3.84 43.39
C ARG A 39 7.11 -3.84 41.86
N GLY A 40 7.89 -2.93 41.31
CA GLY A 40 8.24 -2.89 39.89
C GLY A 40 9.62 -3.49 39.64
N GLY A 41 10.30 -3.07 38.57
CA GLY A 41 11.69 -3.43 38.28
C GLY A 41 12.73 -2.53 38.96
N TRP A 42 13.90 -2.40 38.34
CA TRP A 42 15.10 -1.84 38.96
C TRP A 42 15.55 -0.51 38.35
N VAL A 43 15.90 0.48 39.20
CA VAL A 43 16.47 1.76 38.74
C VAL A 43 17.62 2.21 39.64
N ALA A 44 18.59 2.94 39.08
CA ALA A 44 19.67 3.54 39.87
C ALA A 44 19.24 4.75 40.72
N SER A 45 18.18 5.46 40.31
CA SER A 45 17.67 6.66 40.97
C SER A 45 16.24 6.98 40.54
N GLU A 46 15.49 7.81 41.27
CA GLU A 46 14.15 8.24 40.83
C GLU A 46 14.17 9.19 39.61
N ARG A 47 15.26 9.94 39.45
CA ARG A 47 15.42 11.05 38.51
C ARG A 47 16.75 10.96 37.76
N THR A 48 16.73 11.40 36.50
CA THR A 48 17.94 11.75 35.74
C THR A 48 18.61 12.99 36.33
N ASP A 49 19.90 13.19 36.10
CA ASP A 49 20.72 14.32 36.61
C ASP A 49 20.05 15.68 36.37
N LYS A 50 19.37 15.84 35.24
CA LYS A 50 18.59 17.05 34.89
C LYS A 50 17.23 17.16 35.63
N GLY A 51 17.12 16.58 36.83
CA GLY A 51 15.95 16.59 37.71
C GLY A 51 14.68 15.85 37.21
N LYS A 52 14.67 15.35 35.98
CA LYS A 52 13.46 14.77 35.35
C LYS A 52 13.19 13.33 35.87
N PRO A 53 11.95 12.98 36.26
CA PRO A 53 11.61 11.62 36.67
C PRO A 53 11.95 10.58 35.60
N ARG A 54 12.46 9.41 36.02
CA ARG A 54 12.77 8.29 35.10
C ARG A 54 11.50 7.70 34.48
N LEU A 55 10.48 7.43 35.29
CA LEU A 55 9.14 7.00 34.84
C LEU A 55 8.19 8.20 34.82
N GLY A 56 7.27 8.21 33.85
CA GLY A 56 6.14 9.14 33.80
C GLY A 56 5.04 8.79 34.81
N LYS A 57 3.99 9.62 34.88
CA LYS A 57 2.81 9.40 35.74
C LYS A 57 2.09 8.05 35.45
N HIS A 58 2.15 7.60 34.20
CA HIS A 58 1.40 6.46 33.67
C HIS A 58 2.29 5.29 33.21
N ALA A 59 3.59 5.50 32.99
CA ALA A 59 4.50 4.46 32.50
C ALA A 59 5.02 3.57 33.64
N TRP A 60 5.31 2.31 33.35
CA TRP A 60 5.71 1.32 34.36
C TRP A 60 6.91 0.44 33.96
N LEU A 61 7.62 -0.06 34.97
CA LEU A 61 8.76 -0.96 34.88
C LEU A 61 8.49 -2.13 35.83
N SER A 62 8.53 -3.39 35.37
CA SER A 62 8.17 -4.57 36.18
C SER A 62 9.08 -5.78 35.90
N GLY A 63 8.97 -6.84 36.71
CA GLY A 63 9.90 -7.97 36.62
C GLY A 63 11.32 -7.54 36.96
N GLU A 64 12.32 -8.16 36.34
CA GLU A 64 13.75 -7.87 36.55
C GLU A 64 14.30 -6.79 35.61
N ALA A 65 13.44 -6.15 34.83
CA ALA A 65 13.81 -5.12 33.89
C ALA A 65 14.48 -3.91 34.55
N MET A 66 15.50 -3.35 33.88
CA MET A 66 16.39 -2.32 34.42
C MET A 66 16.33 -1.03 33.62
N LEU A 67 16.30 0.11 34.31
CA LEU A 67 16.33 1.44 33.71
C LEU A 67 17.48 2.29 34.28
N LEU A 68 18.52 2.47 33.46
CA LEU A 68 19.84 2.95 33.88
C LEU A 68 20.16 4.35 33.36
N ASP A 69 21.36 4.86 33.69
CA ASP A 69 21.99 6.07 33.16
C ASP A 69 21.06 7.30 33.16
N GLN A 70 20.66 7.81 31.98
CA GLN A 70 19.74 8.92 31.76
C GLN A 70 18.46 8.48 31.04
N ALA A 71 18.18 7.17 30.99
CA ALA A 71 17.08 6.61 30.23
C ALA A 71 15.72 6.85 30.91
N ARG A 72 14.65 6.99 30.10
CA ARG A 72 13.33 7.43 30.58
C ARG A 72 12.15 6.74 29.88
N LEU A 73 11.13 6.42 30.67
CA LEU A 73 9.83 5.90 30.29
C LEU A 73 8.77 7.01 30.44
N SER A 74 7.84 7.15 29.49
CA SER A 74 6.79 8.18 29.54
C SER A 74 5.59 7.85 28.64
N GLY A 75 4.45 8.50 28.83
CA GLY A 75 3.17 7.99 28.30
C GLY A 75 2.71 6.79 29.13
N SER A 76 2.12 5.79 28.48
CA SER A 76 1.69 4.49 29.01
C SER A 76 2.65 3.38 28.57
N ALA A 77 3.95 3.69 28.54
CA ALA A 77 4.97 2.77 28.08
C ALA A 77 5.34 1.76 29.19
N HIS A 78 5.50 0.49 28.82
CA HIS A 78 5.78 -0.60 29.75
C HIS A 78 7.10 -1.28 29.41
N VAL A 79 7.95 -1.49 30.41
CA VAL A 79 9.16 -2.31 30.27
C VAL A 79 9.12 -3.46 31.29
N SER A 80 9.39 -4.69 30.85
CA SER A 80 9.24 -5.90 31.68
C SER A 80 10.20 -7.04 31.31
N GLY A 81 10.07 -8.22 31.93
CA GLY A 81 11.00 -9.33 31.74
C GLY A 81 12.36 -9.06 32.39
N HIS A 82 13.44 -9.32 31.66
CA HIS A 82 14.83 -8.99 31.99
C HIS A 82 15.36 -7.78 31.19
N ALA A 83 14.48 -7.07 30.48
CA ALA A 83 14.87 -6.06 29.51
C ALA A 83 15.68 -4.89 30.12
N VAL A 84 16.73 -4.45 29.41
CA VAL A 84 17.67 -3.43 29.88
C VAL A 84 17.57 -2.18 29.03
N VAL A 85 17.20 -1.06 29.64
CA VAL A 85 17.09 0.25 28.98
C VAL A 85 18.12 1.22 29.57
N ARG A 86 19.15 1.60 28.79
CA ARG A 86 20.31 2.40 29.26
C ARG A 86 20.68 3.57 28.35
N GLY A 87 21.74 4.30 28.70
CA GLY A 87 22.16 5.54 28.04
C GLY A 87 21.17 6.69 28.24
N ARG A 88 20.87 7.42 27.17
CA ARG A 88 19.85 8.48 27.06
C ARG A 88 18.56 7.99 26.37
N ALA A 89 18.33 6.67 26.32
CA ALA A 89 17.22 6.05 25.62
C ALA A 89 15.83 6.49 26.13
N ARG A 90 14.82 6.41 25.26
CA ARG A 90 13.47 6.93 25.53
C ARG A 90 12.41 5.96 25.06
N ILE A 91 11.63 5.41 26.00
CA ILE A 91 10.44 4.61 25.70
C ILE A 91 9.19 5.48 25.93
N ARG A 92 8.30 5.56 24.95
CA ARG A 92 7.21 6.55 24.87
C ARG A 92 5.90 5.99 24.31
N GLY A 93 4.80 6.74 24.46
CA GLY A 93 3.51 6.37 23.91
C GLY A 93 2.93 5.15 24.63
N ASN A 94 2.54 4.14 23.86
CA ASN A 94 2.03 2.84 24.31
C ASN A 94 3.07 1.71 24.10
N ALA A 95 4.31 2.06 23.81
CA ALA A 95 5.37 1.12 23.44
C ALA A 95 5.71 0.13 24.57
N ARG A 96 6.13 -1.08 24.17
CA ARG A 96 6.45 -2.19 25.08
C ARG A 96 7.86 -2.74 24.82
N VAL A 97 8.64 -2.96 25.87
CA VAL A 97 9.95 -3.62 25.78
C VAL A 97 10.00 -4.75 26.81
N TYR A 98 10.21 -6.00 26.39
CA TYR A 98 10.12 -7.16 27.28
C TYR A 98 11.03 -8.32 26.86
N GLY A 99 11.03 -9.43 27.61
CA GLY A 99 11.99 -10.52 27.41
C GLY A 99 13.39 -10.10 27.84
N GLU A 100 14.40 -10.39 27.01
CA GLU A 100 15.83 -10.09 27.19
C GLU A 100 16.27 -8.82 26.42
N ALA A 101 15.29 -8.06 25.91
CA ALA A 101 15.51 -6.96 24.97
C ALA A 101 16.36 -5.82 25.53
N ARG A 102 17.21 -5.24 24.67
CA ARG A 102 18.20 -4.22 25.04
C ARG A 102 17.92 -2.94 24.27
N VAL A 103 17.75 -1.81 24.98
CA VAL A 103 17.57 -0.50 24.35
C VAL A 103 18.58 0.50 24.90
N ALA A 104 19.46 1.04 24.06
CA ALA A 104 20.66 1.76 24.54
C ALA A 104 21.00 3.02 23.71
N GLY A 105 22.10 3.69 24.08
CA GLY A 105 22.55 4.90 23.39
C GLY A 105 21.58 6.06 23.57
N ARG A 106 21.07 6.62 22.48
CA ARG A 106 20.03 7.66 22.40
C ARG A 106 18.75 7.13 21.75
N ALA A 107 18.61 5.80 21.61
CA ALA A 107 17.51 5.16 20.91
C ALA A 107 16.13 5.59 21.44
N GLN A 108 15.14 5.64 20.53
CA GLN A 108 13.80 6.11 20.82
C GLN A 108 12.77 5.09 20.34
N VAL A 109 11.97 4.57 21.25
CA VAL A 109 10.87 3.64 20.97
C VAL A 109 9.55 4.32 21.33
N SER A 110 8.60 4.36 20.40
CA SER A 110 7.36 5.14 20.55
C SER A 110 6.18 4.55 19.75
N GLY A 111 5.02 5.22 19.73
CA GLY A 111 3.80 4.67 19.16
C GLY A 111 3.28 3.47 19.97
N HIS A 112 2.93 2.40 19.28
CA HIS A 112 2.53 1.09 19.81
C HIS A 112 3.64 0.03 19.66
N ALA A 113 4.83 0.44 19.24
CA ALA A 113 5.93 -0.44 18.88
C ALA A 113 6.40 -1.37 20.00
N ARG A 114 6.98 -2.52 19.61
CA ARG A 114 7.39 -3.60 20.52
C ARG A 114 8.83 -4.02 20.28
N VAL A 115 9.58 -4.23 21.36
CA VAL A 115 10.92 -4.84 21.31
C VAL A 115 10.97 -6.01 22.29
N PHE A 116 11.25 -7.22 21.80
CA PHE A 116 11.27 -8.43 22.66
C PHE A 116 12.25 -9.50 22.19
N GLY A 117 12.22 -10.69 22.79
CA GLY A 117 13.28 -11.68 22.60
C GLY A 117 14.62 -11.15 23.15
N PHE A 118 15.71 -11.40 22.43
CA PHE A 118 17.05 -10.87 22.67
C PHE A 118 17.36 -9.61 21.84
N ALA A 119 16.35 -8.99 21.20
CA ALA A 119 16.54 -7.90 20.25
C ALA A 119 17.22 -6.66 20.85
N SER A 120 17.97 -5.94 20.01
CA SER A 120 18.85 -4.84 20.42
C SER A 120 18.59 -3.58 19.59
N VAL A 121 18.10 -2.50 20.24
CA VAL A 121 17.80 -1.20 19.60
C VAL A 121 18.69 -0.11 20.20
N VAL A 122 19.69 0.34 19.45
CA VAL A 122 20.86 1.06 19.99
C VAL A 122 21.15 2.40 19.30
N GLU A 123 22.23 3.06 19.73
CA GLU A 123 22.81 4.27 19.12
C GLU A 123 21.85 5.47 18.99
N GLN A 124 21.21 5.68 17.85
CA GLN A 124 20.24 6.76 17.60
C GLN A 124 18.97 6.23 16.91
N ALA A 125 18.77 4.90 16.89
CA ALA A 125 17.67 4.23 16.23
C ALA A 125 16.30 4.75 16.68
N HIS A 126 15.35 4.79 15.75
CA HIS A 126 13.98 5.24 15.97
C HIS A 126 12.97 4.16 15.57
N LEU A 127 12.24 3.64 16.55
CA LEU A 127 11.18 2.66 16.37
C LEU A 127 9.83 3.30 16.71
N THR A 128 8.87 3.25 15.79
CA THR A 128 7.57 3.94 15.93
C THR A 128 6.45 3.23 15.16
N GLY A 129 5.24 3.79 15.16
CA GLY A 129 4.05 3.13 14.61
C GLY A 129 3.70 1.89 15.43
N HIS A 130 3.45 0.77 14.75
CA HIS A 130 3.15 -0.54 15.34
C HIS A 130 4.33 -1.52 15.25
N ALA A 131 5.47 -1.06 14.70
CA ALA A 131 6.60 -1.89 14.34
C ALA A 131 7.16 -2.77 15.47
N GLN A 132 7.61 -3.97 15.11
CA GLN A 132 8.04 -5.02 16.04
C GLN A 132 9.47 -5.47 15.75
N VAL A 133 10.32 -5.51 16.78
CA VAL A 133 11.72 -5.98 16.67
C VAL A 133 11.94 -7.10 17.67
N PHE A 134 12.26 -8.32 17.21
CA PHE A 134 12.33 -9.50 18.09
C PHE A 134 13.36 -10.56 17.66
N ASP A 135 13.29 -11.74 18.27
CA ASP A 135 14.31 -12.80 18.22
C ASP A 135 15.70 -12.27 18.60
N SER A 136 16.67 -12.27 17.68
CA SER A 136 18.02 -11.71 17.84
C SER A 136 18.26 -10.47 16.96
N ALA A 137 17.19 -9.81 16.49
CA ALA A 137 17.28 -8.70 15.56
C ALA A 137 17.98 -7.46 16.16
N ILE A 138 18.67 -6.70 15.30
CA ILE A 138 19.44 -5.51 15.68
C ILE A 138 18.96 -4.28 14.90
N VAL A 139 18.74 -3.17 15.59
CA VAL A 139 18.50 -1.86 14.97
C VAL A 139 19.48 -0.83 15.55
N ALA A 140 20.35 -0.28 14.69
CA ALA A 140 21.51 0.53 15.07
C ALA A 140 21.64 1.81 14.22
N GLY A 141 22.73 2.58 14.40
CA GLY A 141 22.91 3.86 13.72
C GLY A 141 21.80 4.86 14.06
N LYS A 142 21.34 5.58 13.04
CA LYS A 142 20.14 6.43 13.01
C LYS A 142 18.97 5.72 12.30
N ALA A 143 19.00 4.39 12.20
CA ALA A 143 17.98 3.64 11.45
C ALA A 143 16.56 3.92 11.94
N VAL A 144 15.61 3.92 11.02
CA VAL A 144 14.19 4.14 11.30
C VAL A 144 13.40 2.89 10.93
N VAL A 145 12.62 2.37 11.87
CA VAL A 145 11.67 1.28 11.65
C VAL A 145 10.28 1.76 12.07
N ALA A 146 9.29 1.70 11.17
CA ALA A 146 7.97 2.31 11.35
C ALA A 146 6.85 1.57 10.59
N GLY A 147 5.61 2.06 10.68
CA GLY A 147 4.45 1.40 10.07
C GLY A 147 4.04 0.14 10.86
N MET A 148 3.64 -0.92 10.14
CA MET A 148 3.39 -2.25 10.69
C MET A 148 4.66 -3.11 10.77
N SER A 149 5.76 -2.68 10.12
CA SER A 149 6.97 -3.46 9.85
C SER A 149 7.54 -4.33 10.98
N TRP A 150 7.98 -5.55 10.64
CA TRP A 150 8.59 -6.52 11.55
C TRP A 150 10.08 -6.76 11.21
N VAL A 151 10.93 -6.88 12.23
CA VAL A 151 12.35 -7.25 12.09
C VAL A 151 12.67 -8.36 13.09
N ARG A 152 13.00 -9.56 12.58
CA ARG A 152 13.09 -10.80 13.37
C ARG A 152 14.22 -11.74 12.90
N GLY A 153 14.32 -12.92 13.51
CA GLY A 153 15.47 -13.82 13.32
C GLY A 153 16.78 -13.17 13.77
N HIS A 154 17.77 -13.10 12.88
CA HIS A 154 19.04 -12.39 13.06
C HIS A 154 19.15 -11.15 12.14
N ALA A 155 18.02 -10.60 11.68
CA ALA A 155 18.02 -9.46 10.76
C ALA A 155 18.58 -8.18 11.42
N SER A 156 19.21 -7.33 10.62
CA SER A 156 19.90 -6.11 11.09
C SER A 156 19.57 -4.90 10.23
N VAL A 157 19.21 -3.78 10.87
CA VAL A 157 18.92 -2.49 10.23
C VAL A 157 19.83 -1.42 10.83
N ALA A 158 20.71 -0.80 10.04
CA ALA A 158 21.82 0.00 10.53
C ALA A 158 21.95 1.37 9.83
N GLU A 159 22.96 2.16 10.25
CA GLU A 159 23.38 3.42 9.63
C GLU A 159 22.27 4.48 9.49
N GLN A 160 21.67 4.65 8.32
CA GLN A 160 20.56 5.58 8.06
C GLN A 160 19.41 4.86 7.32
N ALA A 161 19.40 3.53 7.36
CA ALA A 161 18.40 2.71 6.70
C ALA A 161 16.99 2.97 7.24
N ARG A 162 16.00 2.79 6.37
CA ARG A 162 14.57 3.01 6.65
C ARG A 162 13.77 1.78 6.28
N VAL A 163 13.10 1.18 7.25
CA VAL A 163 12.13 0.09 7.06
C VAL A 163 10.75 0.64 7.45
N VAL A 164 9.83 0.72 6.51
CA VAL A 164 8.55 1.42 6.68
C VAL A 164 7.39 0.66 6.01
N GLY A 165 6.16 1.13 6.21
CA GLY A 165 4.98 0.45 5.70
C GLY A 165 4.76 -0.90 6.39
N ASP A 166 4.33 -1.90 5.63
CA ASP A 166 4.22 -3.30 6.05
C ASP A 166 5.40 -4.15 5.53
N SER A 167 6.61 -3.78 5.94
CA SER A 167 7.84 -4.53 5.57
C SER A 167 8.18 -5.61 6.60
N GLU A 168 8.49 -6.82 6.16
CA GLU A 168 8.97 -7.90 7.03
C GLU A 168 10.43 -8.26 6.71
N LEU A 169 11.31 -8.24 7.70
CA LEU A 169 12.72 -8.65 7.59
C LEU A 169 12.98 -9.83 8.52
N THR A 170 13.41 -10.97 7.97
CA THR A 170 13.68 -12.20 8.75
C THR A 170 15.04 -12.82 8.44
N GLN A 171 15.37 -13.91 9.14
CA GLN A 171 16.60 -14.70 9.00
C GLN A 171 17.88 -13.86 9.09
N PHE A 172 18.62 -13.64 8.00
CA PHE A 172 19.94 -12.97 8.02
C PHE A 172 19.97 -11.69 7.16
N VAL A 173 18.81 -11.10 6.89
CA VAL A 173 18.67 -9.87 6.11
C VAL A 173 19.40 -8.71 6.78
N ARG A 174 20.20 -7.97 6.00
CA ARG A 174 20.90 -6.75 6.45
C ARG A 174 20.47 -5.56 5.60
N VAL A 175 20.15 -4.44 6.25
CA VAL A 175 19.83 -3.17 5.58
C VAL A 175 20.69 -2.06 6.17
N SER A 176 21.50 -1.39 5.34
CA SER A 176 22.52 -0.42 5.75
C SER A 176 22.54 0.83 4.83
N GLY A 177 23.57 1.67 4.93
CA GLY A 177 23.66 2.92 4.16
C GLY A 177 22.50 3.88 4.46
N ARG A 178 21.89 4.40 3.40
CA ARG A 178 20.64 5.17 3.39
C ARG A 178 19.49 4.36 2.76
N ALA A 179 19.63 3.05 2.67
CA ALA A 179 18.67 2.21 1.95
C ALA A 179 17.25 2.29 2.53
N LYS A 180 16.24 2.17 1.67
CA LYS A 180 14.83 2.19 2.04
C LYS A 180 14.16 0.89 1.62
N VAL A 181 13.38 0.32 2.54
CA VAL A 181 12.49 -0.82 2.36
C VAL A 181 11.10 -0.35 2.79
N GLU A 182 10.11 -0.47 1.91
CA GLU A 182 8.74 0.04 2.10
C GLU A 182 7.76 -1.00 1.54
N ASP A 183 6.93 -1.60 2.38
CA ASP A 183 5.94 -2.64 1.99
C ASP A 183 6.57 -3.89 1.31
N VAL A 184 7.70 -4.40 1.83
CA VAL A 184 8.42 -5.56 1.25
C VAL A 184 8.76 -6.65 2.29
N THR A 185 8.51 -7.91 1.94
CA THR A 185 9.00 -9.10 2.66
C THR A 185 10.40 -9.51 2.17
N LEU A 186 11.37 -9.59 3.09
CA LEU A 186 12.74 -10.05 2.87
C LEU A 186 13.07 -11.23 3.79
N GLU A 187 13.45 -12.35 3.17
CA GLU A 187 13.88 -13.59 3.83
C GLU A 187 15.28 -14.01 3.35
N GLY A 188 15.97 -14.86 4.13
CA GLY A 188 17.24 -15.46 3.73
C GLY A 188 18.48 -14.61 4.05
N GLN A 189 19.46 -14.65 3.15
CA GLN A 189 20.77 -13.99 3.27
C GLN A 189 20.88 -12.85 2.24
N VAL A 190 20.06 -11.82 2.43
CA VAL A 190 20.00 -10.65 1.55
C VAL A 190 20.67 -9.44 2.22
N GLU A 191 21.54 -8.74 1.50
CA GLU A 191 22.16 -7.49 1.94
C GLU A 191 21.68 -6.33 1.07
N ILE A 192 21.11 -5.29 1.69
CA ILE A 192 20.63 -4.07 1.05
C ILE A 192 21.47 -2.89 1.55
N SER A 193 22.17 -2.18 0.66
CA SER A 193 23.17 -1.16 1.01
C SER A 193 22.99 0.17 0.27
N ASP A 194 23.90 1.12 0.53
CA ASP A 194 24.07 2.35 -0.22
C ASP A 194 22.81 3.24 -0.25
N ASP A 195 22.28 3.58 -1.43
CA ASP A 195 21.04 4.33 -1.66
C ASP A 195 19.94 3.43 -2.30
N ALA A 196 20.00 2.12 -2.09
CA ALA A 196 19.03 1.18 -2.63
C ALA A 196 17.61 1.46 -2.09
N HIS A 197 16.63 1.53 -2.98
CA HIS A 197 15.22 1.60 -2.63
C HIS A 197 14.53 0.32 -3.13
N LEU A 198 14.14 -0.50 -2.16
CA LEU A 198 13.21 -1.61 -2.33
C LEU A 198 11.82 -1.12 -1.91
N PHE A 199 10.81 -1.39 -2.71
CA PHE A 199 9.46 -0.97 -2.42
C PHE A 199 8.44 -1.95 -2.95
N GLY A 200 7.32 -2.05 -2.24
CA GLY A 200 6.05 -2.55 -2.72
C GLY A 200 6.07 -4.00 -3.20
N GLY A 201 5.57 -4.92 -2.37
CA GLY A 201 5.20 -6.30 -2.70
C GLY A 201 6.31 -7.23 -3.25
N VAL A 202 7.48 -6.68 -3.59
CA VAL A 202 8.47 -7.35 -4.43
C VAL A 202 9.15 -8.51 -3.71
N ARG A 203 8.97 -9.72 -4.25
CA ARG A 203 9.62 -10.93 -3.73
C ARG A 203 11.08 -10.95 -4.15
N VAL A 204 11.93 -10.28 -3.38
CA VAL A 204 13.38 -10.30 -3.58
C VAL A 204 13.89 -11.73 -3.34
N PRO A 205 14.79 -12.26 -4.20
CA PRO A 205 15.39 -13.58 -4.00
C PRO A 205 16.08 -13.71 -2.64
N CYS A 206 15.94 -14.86 -1.98
CA CYS A 206 16.39 -15.11 -0.59
C CYS A 206 17.92 -15.19 -0.38
N TYR A 207 18.71 -14.79 -1.37
CA TYR A 207 20.16 -14.66 -1.28
C TYR A 207 20.62 -13.59 -2.27
N GLY A 208 21.50 -12.67 -1.85
CA GLY A 208 22.12 -11.71 -2.76
C GLY A 208 22.49 -10.37 -2.13
N ARG A 209 22.98 -9.45 -2.97
CA ARG A 209 23.33 -8.08 -2.57
C ARG A 209 22.68 -7.06 -3.50
N ILE A 210 21.99 -6.07 -2.95
CA ILE A 210 21.37 -4.95 -3.67
C ILE A 210 21.94 -3.64 -3.14
N GLY A 211 22.51 -2.81 -3.99
CA GLY A 211 23.18 -1.58 -3.57
C GLY A 211 23.24 -0.51 -4.66
N GLY A 212 24.19 0.42 -4.52
CA GLY A 212 24.27 1.62 -5.32
C GLY A 212 22.99 2.44 -5.20
N THR A 213 22.43 2.84 -6.32
CA THR A 213 21.14 3.53 -6.45
C THR A 213 20.04 2.57 -6.93
N ALA A 214 20.00 1.33 -6.43
CA ALA A 214 18.98 0.35 -6.86
C ALA A 214 17.54 0.86 -6.66
N SER A 215 16.63 0.44 -7.55
CA SER A 215 15.23 0.86 -7.58
C SER A 215 14.33 -0.34 -7.92
N VAL A 216 14.06 -1.17 -6.92
CA VAL A 216 13.45 -2.50 -7.06
C VAL A 216 12.04 -2.50 -6.47
N GLY A 217 11.03 -2.65 -7.33
CA GLY A 217 9.62 -2.85 -6.94
C GLY A 217 8.81 -3.54 -8.03
N ASP A 218 9.50 -4.39 -8.79
CA ASP A 218 8.93 -5.49 -9.55
C ASP A 218 9.96 -6.61 -9.54
N SER A 219 9.52 -7.86 -9.65
CA SER A 219 10.41 -9.02 -9.60
C SER A 219 11.39 -9.05 -10.79
N SER A 220 11.07 -8.45 -11.93
CA SER A 220 12.00 -8.32 -13.07
C SER A 220 13.15 -7.34 -12.83
N HIS A 221 13.04 -6.43 -11.85
CA HIS A 221 14.10 -5.47 -11.51
C HIS A 221 15.30 -6.14 -10.82
N CYS A 222 15.15 -7.37 -10.34
CA CYS A 222 16.24 -8.18 -9.75
C CYS A 222 16.28 -9.61 -10.33
N VAL A 223 17.36 -9.96 -11.01
CA VAL A 223 17.61 -11.33 -11.51
C VAL A 223 18.68 -12.00 -10.67
N LEU A 224 18.40 -13.22 -10.20
CA LEU A 224 19.35 -14.08 -9.53
C LEU A 224 19.74 -15.26 -10.43
N ILE A 225 21.03 -15.60 -10.47
CA ILE A 225 21.54 -16.82 -11.09
C ILE A 225 22.49 -17.47 -10.08
N SER A 226 22.09 -18.62 -9.54
CA SER A 226 22.86 -19.38 -8.56
C SER A 226 22.54 -20.88 -8.69
N PRO A 227 23.54 -21.78 -8.63
CA PRO A 227 24.97 -21.49 -8.69
C PRO A 227 25.37 -20.93 -10.06
N PHE A 228 26.38 -20.05 -10.08
CA PHE A 228 26.94 -19.45 -11.29
C PHE A 228 28.47 -19.52 -11.28
N GLY A 229 29.04 -19.87 -12.44
CA GLY A 229 30.49 -19.97 -12.61
C GLY A 229 31.14 -21.19 -11.95
N PRO A 230 32.47 -21.37 -12.11
CA PRO A 230 33.19 -22.58 -11.66
C PRO A 230 33.33 -22.75 -10.15
N ALA A 231 33.05 -21.70 -9.37
CA ALA A 231 33.07 -21.71 -7.91
C ALA A 231 31.66 -21.84 -7.28
N GLY A 232 30.59 -21.86 -8.11
CA GLY A 232 29.22 -21.92 -7.62
C GLY A 232 28.74 -20.66 -6.89
N GLU A 233 29.30 -19.50 -7.24
CA GLU A 233 28.92 -18.21 -6.65
C GLU A 233 27.50 -17.79 -7.07
N THR A 234 26.96 -16.76 -6.43
CA THR A 234 25.71 -16.15 -6.86
C THR A 234 25.97 -14.89 -7.68
N LEU A 235 25.44 -14.87 -8.89
CA LEU A 235 25.33 -13.67 -9.72
C LEU A 235 23.96 -13.01 -9.46
N MET A 236 23.97 -11.73 -9.11
CA MET A 236 22.75 -10.92 -9.00
C MET A 236 22.85 -9.71 -9.91
N ILE A 237 21.73 -9.34 -10.54
CA ILE A 237 21.62 -8.21 -11.48
C ILE A 237 20.44 -7.36 -11.01
N THR A 238 20.68 -6.07 -10.74
CA THR A 238 19.70 -5.17 -10.13
C THR A 238 19.55 -3.88 -10.92
N ARG A 239 18.32 -3.41 -11.10
CA ARG A 239 18.00 -2.16 -11.81
C ARG A 239 18.35 -0.95 -10.93
N GLN A 240 19.22 -0.08 -11.41
CA GLN A 240 19.52 1.24 -10.83
C GLN A 240 18.46 2.29 -11.24
N ARG A 241 18.38 3.42 -10.53
CA ARG A 241 17.42 4.52 -10.82
C ARG A 241 17.54 5.10 -12.23
N ASP A 242 18.73 5.05 -12.83
CA ASP A 242 19.02 5.51 -14.21
C ASP A 242 18.79 4.40 -15.27
N ASN A 243 18.22 3.27 -14.87
CA ASN A 243 18.07 2.03 -15.65
C ASN A 243 19.40 1.31 -16.00
N SER A 244 20.54 1.71 -15.44
CA SER A 244 21.77 0.92 -15.55
C SER A 244 21.65 -0.39 -14.75
N PRO A 245 22.40 -1.45 -15.15
CA PRO A 245 22.48 -2.69 -14.40
C PRO A 245 23.60 -2.63 -13.37
N ARG A 246 23.29 -2.75 -12.08
CA ARG A 246 24.29 -3.10 -11.06
C ARG A 246 24.37 -4.61 -10.93
N ILE A 247 25.51 -5.16 -11.29
CA ILE A 247 25.78 -6.59 -11.40
C ILE A 247 26.77 -6.96 -10.31
N THR A 248 26.41 -7.86 -9.40
CA THR A 248 27.25 -8.35 -8.31
C THR A 248 27.54 -9.84 -8.47
N LEU A 249 28.79 -10.26 -8.28
CA LEU A 249 29.22 -11.65 -8.27
C LEU A 249 30.17 -11.87 -7.09
N GLY A 250 29.74 -12.65 -6.10
CA GLY A 250 30.52 -12.89 -4.88
C GLY A 250 30.82 -11.59 -4.11
N GLY A 251 32.09 -11.17 -4.12
CA GLY A 251 32.56 -9.88 -3.55
C GLY A 251 32.80 -8.77 -4.59
N TRP A 252 32.57 -9.03 -5.89
CA TRP A 252 32.79 -8.09 -6.97
C TRP A 252 31.48 -7.44 -7.44
N ALA A 253 31.55 -6.20 -7.93
CA ALA A 253 30.42 -5.48 -8.51
C ALA A 253 30.84 -4.60 -9.70
N CYS A 254 29.91 -4.33 -10.61
CA CYS A 254 30.02 -3.26 -11.61
C CYS A 254 28.65 -2.68 -11.99
N ASP A 255 28.65 -1.50 -12.57
CA ASP A 255 27.42 -0.74 -12.93
C ASP A 255 27.23 -0.62 -14.46
N SER A 256 27.85 -1.49 -15.28
CA SER A 256 27.63 -1.47 -16.74
C SER A 256 27.81 -2.81 -17.46
N TRP A 257 26.99 -3.03 -18.49
CA TRP A 257 27.14 -4.18 -19.42
C TRP A 257 28.51 -4.21 -20.13
N LYS A 258 29.11 -3.04 -20.42
CA LYS A 258 30.40 -2.94 -21.13
C LYS A 258 31.54 -3.45 -20.25
N GLU A 259 31.50 -3.15 -18.97
CA GLU A 259 32.43 -3.66 -17.96
C GLU A 259 32.22 -5.15 -17.70
N PHE A 260 30.98 -5.57 -17.46
CA PHE A 260 30.66 -6.98 -17.25
C PHE A 260 31.09 -7.85 -18.44
N HIS A 261 30.84 -7.44 -19.68
CA HIS A 261 31.32 -8.16 -20.87
C HIS A 261 32.86 -8.17 -21.01
N ARG A 262 33.57 -7.18 -20.46
CA ARG A 262 35.05 -7.14 -20.45
C ARG A 262 35.61 -8.15 -19.46
N GLU A 263 35.02 -8.26 -18.26
CA GLU A 263 35.44 -9.24 -17.26
C GLU A 263 35.03 -10.67 -17.67
N VAL A 264 33.81 -10.88 -18.17
CA VAL A 264 33.36 -12.18 -18.71
C VAL A 264 34.26 -12.66 -19.87
N ARG A 265 34.80 -11.76 -20.70
CA ARG A 265 35.81 -12.11 -21.72
C ARG A 265 37.16 -12.52 -21.11
N ARG A 266 37.60 -11.88 -20.03
CA ARG A 266 38.79 -12.32 -19.27
C ARG A 266 38.59 -13.70 -18.64
N TRP A 267 37.34 -14.09 -18.39
CA TRP A 267 36.97 -15.41 -17.86
C TRP A 267 36.86 -16.52 -18.93
N GLU A 268 37.17 -16.28 -20.22
CA GLU A 268 36.97 -17.27 -21.32
C GLU A 268 37.88 -18.53 -21.31
N CYS A 269 38.47 -18.87 -20.16
CA CYS A 269 38.93 -20.23 -19.87
C CYS A 269 37.80 -21.26 -20.10
N ARG A 270 38.14 -22.47 -20.55
CA ARG A 270 37.17 -23.53 -20.94
C ARG A 270 36.05 -23.77 -19.91
N ARG A 271 36.33 -23.61 -18.61
CA ARG A 271 35.38 -23.82 -17.48
C ARG A 271 34.15 -22.89 -17.48
N TRP A 272 34.22 -21.71 -18.10
CA TRP A 272 33.10 -20.75 -18.09
C TRP A 272 32.12 -20.92 -19.27
N ARG A 273 32.50 -21.65 -20.32
CA ARG A 273 31.74 -21.70 -21.59
C ARG A 273 30.28 -22.16 -21.44
N GLN A 274 30.01 -23.09 -20.52
CA GLN A 274 28.66 -23.62 -20.26
C GLN A 274 27.68 -22.58 -19.68
N TRP A 275 28.18 -21.53 -19.03
CA TRP A 275 27.36 -20.50 -18.39
C TRP A 275 26.99 -19.37 -19.34
N LEU A 276 27.73 -19.18 -20.44
CA LEU A 276 27.52 -18.10 -21.41
C LEU A 276 26.15 -18.12 -22.11
N PRO A 277 25.54 -19.28 -22.48
CA PRO A 277 24.20 -19.30 -23.05
C PRO A 277 23.12 -18.88 -22.03
N ILE A 278 23.18 -19.40 -20.81
CA ILE A 278 22.27 -19.05 -19.70
C ILE A 278 22.36 -17.55 -19.42
N LEU A 279 23.58 -17.04 -19.30
CA LEU A 279 23.85 -15.62 -19.10
C LEU A 279 23.28 -14.76 -20.23
N ARG A 280 23.51 -15.12 -21.50
CA ARG A 280 22.96 -14.39 -22.66
C ARG A 280 21.43 -14.41 -22.68
N ALA A 281 20.81 -15.55 -22.33
CA ALA A 281 19.36 -15.67 -22.24
C ALA A 281 18.79 -14.76 -21.14
N GLN A 282 19.38 -14.76 -19.94
CA GLN A 282 18.94 -13.93 -18.82
C GLN A 282 19.19 -12.43 -19.07
N ILE A 283 20.31 -12.05 -19.69
CA ILE A 283 20.55 -10.67 -20.13
C ILE A 283 19.53 -10.24 -21.19
N LYS A 284 19.17 -11.13 -22.13
CA LYS A 284 18.13 -10.84 -23.14
C LYS A 284 16.75 -10.70 -22.47
N ALA A 285 16.39 -11.59 -21.55
CA ALA A 285 15.13 -11.53 -20.81
C ALA A 285 15.03 -10.23 -19.99
N TRP A 286 16.07 -9.90 -19.20
CA TRP A 286 16.15 -8.63 -18.48
C TRP A 286 16.01 -7.43 -19.42
N ARG A 287 16.76 -7.38 -20.53
CA ARG A 287 16.68 -6.27 -21.50
C ARG A 287 15.33 -6.15 -22.22
N VAL A 288 14.57 -7.25 -22.34
CA VAL A 288 13.21 -7.24 -22.90
C VAL A 288 12.20 -6.77 -21.85
N ALA A 289 12.32 -7.23 -20.60
CA ALA A 289 11.52 -6.74 -19.47
C ALA A 289 11.84 -5.27 -19.12
N THR A 290 13.04 -4.79 -19.44
CA THR A 290 13.44 -3.37 -19.35
C THR A 290 13.42 -2.64 -20.69
N ALA A 291 12.63 -3.09 -21.68
CA ALA A 291 12.10 -2.17 -22.68
C ALA A 291 11.33 -1.08 -21.90
N PRO A 292 11.64 0.21 -22.07
CA PRO A 292 11.49 1.17 -20.98
C PRO A 292 10.02 1.41 -20.59
N PRO A 293 9.57 0.99 -19.39
CA PRO A 293 8.52 1.75 -18.72
C PRO A 293 9.05 3.17 -18.47
N ALA A 294 8.14 4.14 -18.41
CA ALA A 294 8.46 5.57 -18.33
C ALA A 294 9.54 5.89 -17.27
N PRO A 295 10.40 6.91 -17.51
CA PRO A 295 11.49 7.25 -16.61
C PRO A 295 11.01 7.44 -15.16
N GLY A 296 11.84 7.01 -14.20
CA GLY A 296 11.49 6.80 -12.79
C GLY A 296 10.72 7.94 -12.15
N LEU A 297 9.92 7.60 -11.12
CA LEU A 297 8.80 8.39 -10.57
C LEU A 297 8.88 9.90 -10.83
N SER A 298 7.80 10.43 -11.42
CA SER A 298 7.60 11.87 -11.64
C SER A 298 7.66 12.69 -10.34
N PHE A 299 7.54 12.05 -9.17
CA PHE A 299 7.44 12.69 -7.86
C PHE A 299 8.39 12.08 -6.80
N GLU A 300 8.68 12.89 -5.78
CA GLU A 300 9.26 12.49 -4.49
C GLU A 300 8.27 12.78 -3.35
N LEU A 301 8.41 12.06 -2.23
CA LEU A 301 7.68 12.34 -0.99
C LEU A 301 8.41 13.41 -0.17
N THR A 302 7.71 14.46 0.24
CA THR A 302 8.28 15.54 1.07
C THR A 302 8.21 15.22 2.57
N ASN A 303 8.61 16.18 3.41
CA ASN A 303 8.46 16.13 4.87
C ASN A 303 7.11 16.68 5.38
N VAL A 304 6.21 17.12 4.50
CA VAL A 304 4.89 17.66 4.90
C VAL A 304 3.87 16.53 4.93
N GLN A 305 3.20 16.35 6.06
CA GLN A 305 2.27 15.24 6.31
C GLN A 305 0.94 15.73 6.89
N LYS A 306 -0.14 14.97 6.68
CA LYS A 306 -1.45 15.18 7.31
C LYS A 306 -2.07 13.84 7.72
N ALA A 307 -2.83 13.82 8.82
CA ALA A 307 -3.57 12.64 9.28
C ALA A 307 -4.97 12.60 8.64
N VAL A 308 -5.48 11.40 8.37
CA VAL A 308 -6.77 11.19 7.70
C VAL A 308 -7.90 11.02 8.74
N GLY A 309 -8.34 12.14 9.33
CA GLY A 309 -9.49 12.17 10.24
C GLY A 309 -9.33 11.27 11.48
N LEU A 310 -10.05 10.14 11.50
CA LEU A 310 -9.98 9.10 12.55
C LEU A 310 -9.22 7.82 12.11
N SER A 311 -8.78 7.74 10.85
CA SER A 311 -7.96 6.64 10.33
C SER A 311 -6.55 6.68 10.94
N PRO A 312 -5.88 5.53 11.16
CA PRO A 312 -4.45 5.48 11.47
C PRO A 312 -3.55 5.95 10.31
N GLU A 313 -4.10 6.18 9.12
CA GLU A 313 -3.38 6.58 7.92
C GLU A 313 -2.86 8.04 7.95
N VAL A 314 -1.69 8.24 7.36
CA VAL A 314 -1.00 9.53 7.25
C VAL A 314 -0.56 9.73 5.81
N LEU A 315 -1.03 10.81 5.17
CA LEU A 315 -0.68 11.14 3.80
C LEU A 315 0.48 12.14 3.74
N VAL A 316 1.36 11.96 2.77
CA VAL A 316 2.58 12.73 2.57
C VAL A 316 2.48 13.56 1.29
N ARG A 317 2.77 14.85 1.38
CA ARG A 317 2.75 15.78 0.25
C ARG A 317 3.86 15.45 -0.76
N ILE A 318 3.57 15.51 -2.06
CA ILE A 318 4.54 15.17 -3.13
C ILE A 318 5.19 16.41 -3.77
N ARG A 319 6.34 16.22 -4.42
CA ARG A 319 7.05 17.24 -5.23
C ARG A 319 7.56 16.66 -6.55
N ALA A 320 7.54 17.43 -7.64
CA ALA A 320 7.99 17.00 -8.96
C ALA A 320 9.52 16.81 -9.06
N THR A 321 9.97 15.67 -9.58
CA THR A 321 11.40 15.31 -9.74
C THR A 321 11.98 15.74 -11.08
N ARG A 322 11.12 15.91 -12.09
CA ARG A 322 11.40 16.38 -13.46
C ARG A 322 10.34 17.38 -13.90
N ASP A 323 10.58 18.08 -15.01
CA ASP A 323 9.52 18.78 -15.73
C ASP A 323 8.56 17.78 -16.39
N ILE A 324 7.29 18.14 -16.49
CA ILE A 324 6.23 17.37 -17.14
C ILE A 324 5.41 18.36 -17.99
N PRO A 325 5.89 18.74 -19.19
CA PRO A 325 5.29 19.79 -20.01
C PRO A 325 3.82 19.53 -20.35
N GLU A 326 3.43 18.26 -20.50
CA GLU A 326 2.08 17.80 -20.81
C GLU A 326 1.08 18.15 -19.72
N GLN A 327 1.54 18.24 -18.46
CA GLN A 327 0.71 18.63 -17.31
C GLN A 327 0.81 20.11 -16.97
N GLY A 328 1.78 20.83 -17.54
CA GLY A 328 2.16 22.18 -17.15
C GLY A 328 2.97 22.25 -15.84
N VAL A 329 3.64 21.16 -15.47
CA VAL A 329 4.36 21.00 -14.20
C VAL A 329 5.86 21.16 -14.41
N ARG A 330 6.54 21.86 -13.51
CA ARG A 330 8.00 22.05 -13.50
C ARG A 330 8.65 21.27 -12.36
N ARG A 331 9.92 20.92 -12.55
CA ARG A 331 10.75 20.28 -11.52
C ARG A 331 10.79 21.15 -10.26
N GLY A 332 10.37 20.58 -9.13
CA GLY A 332 10.30 21.26 -7.84
C GLY A 332 8.90 21.72 -7.42
N ASP A 333 7.90 21.70 -8.32
CA ASP A 333 6.51 22.05 -8.01
C ASP A 333 5.89 21.06 -7.00
N LEU A 334 4.99 21.55 -6.15
CA LEU A 334 4.29 20.73 -5.15
C LEU A 334 2.99 20.16 -5.73
N GLY A 335 2.93 18.83 -5.84
CA GLY A 335 1.69 18.11 -6.14
C GLY A 335 0.83 17.89 -4.90
N GLY A 336 -0.12 16.96 -4.96
CA GLY A 336 -1.02 16.58 -3.86
C GLY A 336 -0.35 15.71 -2.78
N TRP A 337 -1.07 14.70 -2.29
CA TRP A 337 -0.76 13.90 -1.10
C TRP A 337 -0.97 12.41 -1.37
N VAL A 338 -0.08 11.54 -0.89
CA VAL A 338 -0.16 10.08 -1.09
C VAL A 338 0.17 9.32 0.20
N ALA A 339 -0.41 8.14 0.42
CA ALA A 339 -0.10 7.28 1.57
C ALA A 339 1.35 6.74 1.53
N GLY A 340 1.79 6.34 0.35
CA GLY A 340 3.16 5.90 0.04
C GLY A 340 3.51 6.23 -1.41
N ALA A 341 4.72 5.90 -1.85
CA ALA A 341 5.07 6.06 -3.27
C ALA A 341 4.51 4.92 -4.16
N PHE A 342 4.14 3.80 -3.54
CA PHE A 342 3.77 2.53 -4.16
C PHE A 342 2.58 1.89 -3.43
N THR A 343 1.94 0.89 -4.04
CA THR A 343 0.90 0.05 -3.42
C THR A 343 1.48 -1.16 -2.69
N SER A 344 0.68 -1.81 -1.86
CA SER A 344 1.00 -3.08 -1.19
C SER A 344 1.30 -4.19 -2.22
N SER A 345 0.63 -4.16 -3.38
CA SER A 345 0.90 -5.05 -4.52
C SER A 345 2.26 -4.78 -5.19
N GLY A 346 2.65 -3.50 -5.24
CA GLY A 346 4.02 -3.08 -5.45
C GLY A 346 4.27 -1.92 -6.38
N GLU A 347 3.27 -1.58 -7.15
CA GLU A 347 3.44 -0.76 -8.34
C GLU A 347 3.39 0.75 -8.03
N PRO A 348 3.94 1.60 -8.92
CA PRO A 348 3.84 3.05 -8.79
C PRO A 348 2.40 3.53 -8.58
N ARG A 349 2.22 4.40 -7.58
CA ARG A 349 0.95 5.12 -7.37
C ARG A 349 0.72 6.25 -8.37
N ILE A 350 1.79 6.83 -8.92
CA ILE A 350 1.75 7.80 -10.00
C ILE A 350 2.78 7.36 -11.04
N ALA A 351 2.32 7.01 -12.25
CA ALA A 351 3.15 6.49 -13.34
C ALA A 351 3.11 7.39 -14.59
N GLY A 352 4.13 7.29 -15.45
CA GLY A 352 4.16 7.98 -16.75
C GLY A 352 4.45 9.49 -16.66
N THR A 353 3.56 10.28 -17.27
CA THR A 353 3.44 11.74 -17.17
C THR A 353 2.24 12.15 -16.30
N ALA A 354 1.60 11.23 -15.58
CA ALA A 354 0.50 11.53 -14.67
C ALA A 354 0.96 12.45 -13.53
N TRP A 355 0.05 13.31 -13.06
CA TRP A 355 0.36 14.24 -11.99
C TRP A 355 -0.82 14.48 -11.04
N LEU A 356 -0.52 14.42 -9.75
CA LEU A 356 -1.42 14.76 -8.66
C LEU A 356 -1.19 16.24 -8.29
N HIS A 357 -2.10 17.16 -8.64
CA HIS A 357 -2.01 18.59 -8.34
C HIS A 357 -2.67 18.97 -7.00
N ASP A 358 -2.51 20.24 -6.59
CA ASP A 358 -3.30 20.91 -5.56
C ASP A 358 -3.38 20.18 -4.21
N ASN A 359 -4.57 19.86 -3.72
CA ASN A 359 -4.77 19.21 -2.42
C ASN A 359 -5.23 17.76 -2.54
N ALA A 360 -5.10 17.19 -3.74
CA ALA A 360 -5.52 15.86 -4.09
C ALA A 360 -4.85 14.77 -3.23
N GLU A 361 -5.61 13.76 -2.80
CA GLU A 361 -5.17 12.65 -1.95
C GLU A 361 -5.23 11.29 -2.68
N LEU A 362 -4.41 10.33 -2.25
CA LEU A 362 -4.30 8.98 -2.80
C LEU A 362 -3.95 8.02 -1.66
N ARG A 363 -4.95 7.26 -1.19
CA ARG A 363 -4.94 6.46 0.05
C ARG A 363 -4.89 4.95 -0.22
N ALA A 364 -4.86 4.14 0.85
CA ALA A 364 -4.97 2.68 0.84
C ALA A 364 -4.16 2.02 -0.29
N ASP A 365 -4.78 1.53 -1.38
CA ASP A 365 -4.08 1.03 -2.58
C ASP A 365 -4.53 1.68 -3.91
N ALA A 366 -5.07 2.90 -3.86
CA ALA A 366 -5.42 3.69 -5.05
C ALA A 366 -4.19 4.14 -5.87
N ARG A 367 -4.37 4.23 -7.21
CA ARG A 367 -3.30 4.54 -8.18
C ARG A 367 -3.79 5.36 -9.38
N ILE A 368 -2.88 6.12 -10.01
CA ILE A 368 -3.12 6.96 -11.19
C ILE A 368 -1.97 6.78 -12.21
N GLN A 369 -2.26 6.76 -13.51
CA GLN A 369 -1.31 6.27 -14.54
C GLN A 369 -1.29 7.06 -15.86
N GLU A 370 -0.32 6.73 -16.72
CA GLU A 370 -0.07 7.31 -18.04
C GLU A 370 -0.01 8.84 -18.05
N ASN A 371 -1.01 9.56 -18.57
CA ASN A 371 -1.08 11.03 -18.52
C ASN A 371 -2.25 11.55 -17.66
N ALA A 372 -2.77 10.73 -16.73
CA ALA A 372 -3.87 11.12 -15.85
C ALA A 372 -3.55 12.39 -15.06
N LYS A 373 -4.33 13.45 -15.30
CA LYS A 373 -4.25 14.70 -14.55
C LYS A 373 -5.18 14.65 -13.34
N VAL A 374 -4.62 14.74 -12.14
CA VAL A 374 -5.33 14.48 -10.87
C VAL A 374 -5.35 15.67 -9.92
N PHE A 375 -6.34 16.57 -10.02
CA PHE A 375 -6.27 17.93 -9.43
C PHE A 375 -7.34 18.28 -8.37
N GLY A 376 -7.30 19.48 -7.79
CA GLY A 376 -8.29 19.98 -6.81
C GLY A 376 -8.21 19.39 -5.39
N LYS A 377 -9.37 19.18 -4.74
CA LYS A 377 -9.51 18.48 -3.45
C LYS A 377 -9.84 17.00 -3.67
N ALA A 378 -8.96 16.29 -4.38
CA ALA A 378 -9.17 14.87 -4.55
C ALA A 378 -9.11 14.08 -3.26
N VAL A 379 -9.72 12.90 -3.29
CA VAL A 379 -9.16 11.72 -2.64
C VAL A 379 -9.53 10.47 -3.44
N LEU A 380 -8.78 9.39 -3.28
CA LEU A 380 -9.05 8.08 -3.85
C LEU A 380 -8.62 7.06 -2.80
N ASP A 381 -9.50 6.15 -2.39
CA ASP A 381 -9.23 5.17 -1.34
C ASP A 381 -9.22 3.73 -1.88
N ASP A 382 -9.27 2.74 -0.99
CA ASP A 382 -9.19 1.29 -1.22
C ASP A 382 -9.62 0.82 -2.64
N SER A 383 -8.69 0.22 -3.40
CA SER A 383 -8.96 -0.43 -4.71
C SER A 383 -9.53 0.47 -5.86
N VAL A 384 -8.82 1.55 -6.23
CA VAL A 384 -9.29 2.56 -7.23
C VAL A 384 -8.26 3.02 -8.27
N ILE A 385 -8.64 3.10 -9.56
CA ILE A 385 -7.80 3.61 -10.68
C ILE A 385 -8.60 4.41 -11.75
N ALA A 386 -7.98 5.48 -12.27
CA ALA A 386 -8.23 6.03 -13.61
C ALA A 386 -6.89 6.51 -14.24
N ASP A 387 -6.71 6.34 -15.56
CA ASP A 387 -5.43 6.40 -16.31
C ASP A 387 -5.42 7.42 -17.48
N GLY A 388 -4.30 7.75 -18.11
CA GLY A 388 -4.26 8.17 -19.53
C GLY A 388 -5.03 9.46 -19.93
N ASN A 389 -5.62 9.45 -21.14
CA ASN A 389 -6.33 10.56 -21.81
C ASN A 389 -7.55 11.03 -21.00
N ALA A 390 -7.32 11.91 -20.02
CA ALA A 390 -8.18 12.14 -18.88
C ALA A 390 -7.40 12.75 -17.67
N ARG A 391 -7.51 12.32 -16.39
CA ARG A 391 -8.30 11.23 -15.78
C ARG A 391 -8.12 11.16 -14.21
N ILE A 392 -8.16 12.22 -13.36
CA ILE A 392 -9.07 12.57 -12.17
C ILE A 392 -9.15 14.12 -11.84
N GLY A 393 -10.14 14.86 -12.34
CA GLY A 393 -10.05 16.29 -12.66
C GLY A 393 -10.71 17.29 -11.71
N GLY A 394 -10.28 17.32 -10.45
CA GLY A 394 -11.04 17.96 -9.36
C GLY A 394 -11.56 16.90 -8.39
N ALA A 395 -10.64 16.08 -7.91
CA ALA A 395 -10.72 14.64 -8.09
C ALA A 395 -11.56 13.86 -7.07
N ALA A 396 -12.87 14.06 -7.09
CA ALA A 396 -13.78 13.52 -6.08
C ALA A 396 -13.67 11.99 -5.85
N GLU A 397 -13.72 11.64 -4.57
CA GLU A 397 -13.55 10.36 -3.88
C GLU A 397 -14.86 9.55 -3.78
N VAL A 398 -14.79 8.22 -3.60
CA VAL A 398 -15.35 7.43 -2.47
C VAL A 398 -14.35 6.29 -2.18
N THR A 399 -14.62 5.32 -1.28
CA THR A 399 -13.64 4.40 -0.67
C THR A 399 -13.17 3.20 -1.51
N GLY A 400 -13.75 2.00 -1.32
CA GLY A 400 -13.52 0.69 -2.01
C GLY A 400 -13.73 0.64 -3.54
N ARG A 401 -13.52 1.76 -4.26
CA ARG A 401 -14.59 2.36 -5.08
C ARG A 401 -14.15 3.09 -6.38
N CYS A 402 -13.92 2.36 -7.47
CA CYS A 402 -13.37 2.77 -8.79
C CYS A 402 -14.35 3.12 -9.96
N ARG A 403 -14.26 4.32 -10.58
CA ARG A 403 -15.31 4.82 -11.52
C ARG A 403 -14.89 5.62 -12.78
N VAL A 404 -14.26 6.81 -12.68
CA VAL A 404 -14.08 7.87 -13.74
C VAL A 404 -15.38 8.64 -14.15
N THR A 405 -15.42 9.74 -14.94
CA THR A 405 -16.69 10.25 -15.57
C THR A 405 -16.55 11.03 -16.93
N GLY A 406 -17.51 11.84 -17.45
CA GLY A 406 -17.58 12.81 -18.60
C GLY A 406 -16.71 12.85 -19.89
N ASN A 407 -16.35 14.05 -20.39
CA ASN A 407 -16.13 14.35 -21.84
C ASN A 407 -15.01 13.56 -22.57
N ALA A 408 -13.69 13.74 -22.40
CA ALA A 408 -12.92 14.89 -21.95
C ALA A 408 -12.05 14.74 -20.67
N VAL A 409 -12.31 13.89 -19.68
CA VAL A 409 -13.35 12.87 -19.48
C VAL A 409 -13.91 12.98 -18.04
N VAL A 410 -14.69 14.05 -17.70
CA VAL A 410 -15.64 14.26 -16.52
C VAL A 410 -16.59 15.47 -16.58
N ASP A 411 -16.19 16.74 -16.42
CA ASP A 411 -14.87 17.21 -15.98
C ASP A 411 -14.80 17.43 -14.42
N GLY A 412 -13.82 16.78 -13.71
CA GLY A 412 -14.11 15.94 -12.48
C GLY A 412 -13.09 14.91 -11.83
N HIS A 413 -12.57 13.66 -12.15
CA HIS A 413 -12.69 12.45 -13.05
C HIS A 413 -12.98 11.21 -12.16
N ALA A 414 -14.06 11.32 -11.35
CA ALA A 414 -14.26 10.85 -9.96
C ALA A 414 -14.69 9.38 -9.70
N CYS A 415 -14.97 9.03 -8.42
CA CYS A 415 -15.05 7.66 -7.85
C CYS A 415 -16.37 7.24 -7.13
N LEU A 416 -16.44 5.95 -6.66
CA LEU A 416 -17.55 5.05 -6.18
C LEU A 416 -17.31 3.60 -6.80
N ALA A 417 -17.51 2.40 -6.17
CA ALA A 417 -17.56 1.01 -6.81
C ALA A 417 -17.79 -0.33 -6.06
N ASP A 418 -17.81 -0.48 -4.74
CA ASP A 418 -18.58 -1.60 -4.16
C ASP A 418 -20.10 -1.30 -4.21
N ASP A 419 -20.46 -0.07 -4.64
CA ASP A 419 -21.65 0.39 -5.38
C ASP A 419 -21.28 1.68 -6.16
N VAL A 420 -21.85 1.96 -7.36
CA VAL A 420 -21.61 3.20 -8.14
C VAL A 420 -22.71 3.67 -9.14
N PHE A 421 -22.67 4.96 -9.49
CA PHE A 421 -23.61 5.79 -10.28
C PHE A 421 -22.91 6.50 -11.48
N VAL A 422 -23.63 6.92 -12.52
CA VAL A 422 -23.06 7.44 -13.80
C VAL A 422 -22.57 8.91 -13.76
N CYS A 423 -22.05 9.52 -14.86
CA CYS A 423 -22.76 10.62 -15.58
C CYS A 423 -21.96 11.38 -16.69
N ARG A 424 -22.74 11.98 -17.64
CA ARG A 424 -22.48 13.05 -18.65
C ARG A 424 -21.99 12.65 -20.06
N ASP A 425 -21.92 13.61 -20.99
CA ASP A 425 -21.06 13.49 -22.18
C ASP A 425 -19.63 13.21 -21.71
N ALA A 426 -18.88 12.18 -22.13
CA ALA A 426 -18.77 11.45 -23.40
C ALA A 426 -17.96 10.16 -23.09
N TYR A 427 -16.62 10.15 -23.09
CA TYR A 427 -15.71 8.99 -22.97
C TYR A 427 -15.80 7.98 -21.77
N ALA A 428 -16.96 7.66 -21.21
CA ALA A 428 -17.51 6.29 -21.29
C ALA A 428 -18.78 6.50 -22.08
N GLY A 429 -19.93 6.96 -21.58
CA GLY A 429 -20.56 7.10 -20.24
C GLY A 429 -20.61 8.48 -19.63
N GLY A 430 -19.79 9.35 -20.18
CA GLY A 430 -19.02 10.15 -19.28
C GLY A 430 -18.39 9.26 -18.22
N ASN A 431 -17.22 8.66 -18.57
CA ASN A 431 -16.33 7.61 -18.02
C ASN A 431 -16.68 6.80 -16.77
N ALA A 432 -17.84 6.99 -16.15
CA ALA A 432 -18.24 6.30 -14.96
C ALA A 432 -18.53 4.85 -15.29
N TRP A 433 -17.67 4.00 -14.76
CA TRP A 433 -17.94 2.62 -14.44
C TRP A 433 -19.01 2.56 -13.34
N LEU A 434 -19.98 1.64 -13.42
CA LEU A 434 -20.95 1.37 -12.36
C LEU A 434 -20.89 -0.12 -11.94
N SER A 435 -20.80 -0.42 -10.63
CA SER A 435 -20.49 -1.74 -10.04
C SER A 435 -20.86 -1.83 -8.53
N GLY A 436 -21.44 -2.94 -8.03
CA GLY A 436 -22.16 -3.11 -6.74
C GLY A 436 -23.68 -3.29 -6.89
N SER A 437 -24.50 -2.50 -6.18
CA SER A 437 -25.84 -2.05 -6.62
C SER A 437 -25.72 -0.77 -7.47
N ILE A 438 -26.49 -0.63 -8.57
CA ILE A 438 -25.94 0.09 -9.76
C ILE A 438 -26.99 0.85 -10.58
N SER A 439 -26.68 2.06 -11.08
CA SER A 439 -27.70 2.92 -11.76
C SER A 439 -27.19 3.93 -12.83
N LEU A 440 -27.35 3.57 -14.13
CA LEU A 440 -27.10 4.34 -15.37
C LEU A 440 -28.33 5.12 -15.81
N PHE A 441 -28.15 6.34 -16.33
CA PHE A 441 -29.21 7.21 -16.86
C PHE A 441 -28.68 8.22 -17.87
N ASP A 442 -29.61 8.91 -18.54
CA ASP A 442 -29.45 10.15 -19.32
C ASP A 442 -28.64 10.02 -20.62
N ASP A 443 -28.43 11.18 -21.28
CA ASP A 443 -27.22 11.44 -22.07
C ASP A 443 -25.97 11.62 -21.17
N ALA A 444 -25.93 10.91 -20.04
CA ALA A 444 -24.68 10.25 -19.73
C ALA A 444 -24.42 9.28 -20.88
N ARG A 445 -23.26 9.40 -21.51
CA ARG A 445 -22.94 8.67 -22.72
C ARG A 445 -23.23 7.14 -22.64
N VAL A 446 -24.42 6.54 -22.79
CA VAL A 446 -24.52 5.06 -22.96
C VAL A 446 -24.10 4.70 -24.41
N ALA A 447 -22.95 5.27 -24.78
CA ALA A 447 -22.46 5.76 -26.04
C ALA A 447 -21.21 6.65 -25.73
N GLY A 448 -20.10 6.57 -26.44
CA GLY A 448 -19.25 5.40 -26.25
C GLY A 448 -19.90 4.20 -25.53
N ASN A 449 -19.83 4.14 -24.19
CA ASN A 449 -19.65 2.90 -23.44
C ASN A 449 -20.04 2.91 -21.91
N ALA A 450 -21.05 3.65 -21.40
CA ALA A 450 -21.42 3.58 -19.96
C ALA A 450 -21.86 2.16 -19.47
N VAL A 451 -21.67 1.79 -18.19
CA VAL A 451 -21.87 0.41 -17.71
C VAL A 451 -22.62 0.26 -16.36
N ILE A 452 -23.85 -0.30 -16.34
CA ILE A 452 -24.57 -0.90 -15.17
C ILE A 452 -24.19 -2.39 -14.99
N ARG A 453 -24.37 -2.96 -13.80
CA ARG A 453 -24.50 -4.42 -13.51
C ARG A 453 -25.48 -4.62 -12.32
N GLY A 454 -25.39 -5.74 -11.57
CA GLY A 454 -25.84 -5.81 -10.14
C GLY A 454 -27.32 -6.15 -9.93
N ASP A 455 -27.97 -5.50 -8.96
CA ASP A 455 -29.39 -5.17 -9.13
C ASP A 455 -29.46 -4.19 -10.32
N ALA A 456 -29.76 -4.75 -11.50
CA ALA A 456 -29.38 -4.21 -12.80
C ALA A 456 -30.56 -4.04 -13.75
N TRP A 457 -30.92 -2.81 -14.12
CA TRP A 457 -31.87 -2.57 -15.21
C TRP A 457 -31.13 -2.00 -16.42
N LEU A 458 -30.98 -2.81 -17.47
CA LEU A 458 -30.18 -2.50 -18.66
C LEU A 458 -30.70 -3.27 -19.89
N ALA A 459 -30.43 -2.75 -21.10
CA ALA A 459 -30.63 -3.49 -22.35
C ALA A 459 -29.83 -2.92 -23.54
N ALA A 460 -29.82 -3.65 -24.66
CA ALA A 460 -28.85 -3.46 -25.75
C ALA A 460 -29.28 -2.43 -26.81
N GLY A 461 -28.40 -1.48 -27.14
CA GLY A 461 -28.70 -0.38 -28.06
C GLY A 461 -29.66 0.65 -27.50
N ALA A 462 -29.86 0.65 -26.18
CA ALA A 462 -30.78 1.54 -25.48
C ALA A 462 -30.27 2.99 -25.48
N ASP A 463 -31.08 3.90 -26.03
CA ASP A 463 -30.76 5.33 -26.08
C ASP A 463 -31.49 6.03 -24.93
N ILE A 464 -31.00 5.80 -23.70
CA ILE A 464 -31.67 6.17 -22.44
C ILE A 464 -31.42 7.66 -22.11
N THR A 465 -31.63 8.55 -23.09
CA THR A 465 -31.50 10.01 -22.90
C THR A 465 -32.39 10.55 -21.77
N GLU A 466 -33.50 9.86 -21.48
CA GLU A 466 -34.47 10.20 -20.43
C GLU A 466 -34.85 8.95 -19.60
N GLY A 467 -35.12 9.13 -18.31
CA GLY A 467 -35.40 8.04 -17.37
C GLY A 467 -36.72 7.29 -17.59
N ASP A 468 -37.60 7.75 -18.49
CA ASP A 468 -38.79 7.00 -18.89
C ASP A 468 -38.56 6.10 -20.12
N HIS A 469 -37.35 6.06 -20.68
CA HIS A 469 -36.95 5.15 -21.78
C HIS A 469 -36.67 3.71 -21.32
N VAL A 470 -36.83 3.38 -20.03
CA VAL A 470 -36.65 2.01 -19.51
C VAL A 470 -37.71 1.70 -18.45
N LYS A 471 -38.26 0.47 -18.47
CA LYS A 471 -39.25 0.02 -17.50
C LYS A 471 -39.23 -1.50 -17.34
N SER A 472 -38.86 -1.98 -16.15
CA SER A 472 -38.88 -3.42 -15.86
C SER A 472 -39.97 -3.83 -14.85
N PHE A 473 -40.15 -5.14 -14.79
CA PHE A 473 -41.09 -5.90 -13.98
C PHE A 473 -40.35 -7.11 -13.39
N GLU A 474 -40.62 -7.42 -12.13
CA GLU A 474 -39.99 -8.54 -11.42
C GLU A 474 -41.00 -9.65 -11.17
N ASN A 475 -40.52 -10.90 -11.06
CA ASN A 475 -41.32 -12.07 -10.70
C ASN A 475 -42.58 -12.28 -11.56
N ILE A 476 -42.45 -12.13 -12.89
CA ILE A 476 -43.51 -12.35 -13.88
C ILE A 476 -43.56 -13.81 -14.31
N GLY A 477 -44.75 -14.42 -14.24
CA GLY A 477 -44.97 -15.81 -14.57
C GLY A 477 -44.23 -16.76 -13.61
N PRO A 478 -43.39 -17.69 -14.10
CA PRO A 478 -42.61 -18.60 -13.25
C PRO A 478 -41.41 -17.92 -12.54
N GLY A 479 -41.56 -16.65 -12.14
CA GLY A 479 -40.54 -15.89 -11.41
C GLY A 479 -39.51 -15.15 -12.28
N ARG A 480 -39.86 -14.75 -13.51
CA ARG A 480 -38.92 -14.08 -14.43
C ARG A 480 -38.92 -12.56 -14.32
N ASN A 481 -37.76 -11.95 -14.56
CA ASN A 481 -37.61 -10.50 -14.66
C ASN A 481 -37.75 -10.08 -16.14
N VAL A 482 -38.49 -9.00 -16.43
CA VAL A 482 -38.81 -8.54 -17.79
C VAL A 482 -38.53 -7.05 -17.93
N THR A 483 -37.72 -6.64 -18.91
CA THR A 483 -37.28 -5.26 -19.12
C THR A 483 -37.75 -4.72 -20.47
N LEU A 484 -38.50 -3.61 -20.46
CA LEU A 484 -38.85 -2.80 -21.63
C LEU A 484 -37.87 -1.65 -21.77
N TYR A 485 -37.45 -1.30 -23.00
CA TYR A 485 -36.56 -0.17 -23.22
C TYR A 485 -36.68 0.46 -24.62
N ARG A 486 -36.26 1.72 -24.74
CA ARG A 486 -36.20 2.44 -26.02
C ARG A 486 -34.83 2.27 -26.68
N SER A 487 -34.83 1.74 -27.90
CA SER A 487 -33.65 1.56 -28.74
C SER A 487 -33.30 2.84 -29.52
N SER A 488 -32.06 2.96 -29.99
CA SER A 488 -31.54 4.12 -30.75
C SER A 488 -32.15 4.32 -32.15
N ASP A 489 -32.91 3.33 -32.65
CA ASP A 489 -33.82 3.46 -33.80
C ASP A 489 -35.19 4.07 -33.40
N GLY A 490 -35.37 4.46 -32.14
CA GLY A 490 -36.62 4.94 -31.55
C GLY A 490 -37.59 3.82 -31.12
N SER A 491 -37.35 2.57 -31.50
CA SER A 491 -38.29 1.46 -31.27
C SER A 491 -38.32 0.99 -29.83
N LEU A 492 -39.46 0.45 -29.38
CA LEU A 492 -39.54 -0.27 -28.11
C LEU A 492 -39.08 -1.72 -28.28
N ARG A 493 -38.20 -2.15 -27.38
CA ARG A 493 -37.65 -3.50 -27.29
C ARG A 493 -37.91 -4.12 -25.91
N ILE A 494 -37.92 -5.44 -25.85
CA ILE A 494 -38.30 -6.25 -24.67
C ILE A 494 -37.27 -7.36 -24.46
N VAL A 495 -36.79 -7.53 -23.22
CA VAL A 495 -35.93 -8.64 -22.78
C VAL A 495 -36.61 -9.36 -21.60
N GLU A 496 -36.45 -10.68 -21.50
CA GLU A 496 -37.03 -11.54 -20.47
C GLU A 496 -35.97 -12.53 -19.96
N ASP A 497 -35.89 -12.68 -18.63
CA ASP A 497 -34.89 -13.49 -17.91
C ASP A 497 -33.46 -12.87 -17.94
N GLU A 498 -32.66 -13.17 -16.92
CA GLU A 498 -31.36 -12.51 -16.67
C GLU A 498 -30.22 -13.04 -17.55
N TRP A 499 -30.47 -14.12 -18.27
CA TRP A 499 -29.47 -14.95 -18.94
C TRP A 499 -29.66 -15.07 -20.46
N ASP A 500 -30.75 -14.51 -21.01
CA ASP A 500 -30.99 -14.44 -22.46
C ASP A 500 -30.69 -13.02 -22.99
N PRO A 501 -29.69 -12.83 -23.86
CA PRO A 501 -29.40 -11.52 -24.46
C PRO A 501 -30.36 -11.12 -25.59
N HIS A 502 -31.38 -11.92 -25.90
CA HIS A 502 -32.30 -11.65 -27.01
C HIS A 502 -33.32 -10.55 -26.66
N SER A 503 -33.43 -9.54 -27.54
CA SER A 503 -34.37 -8.42 -27.40
C SER A 503 -35.43 -8.42 -28.52
N TRP A 504 -36.68 -8.68 -28.17
CA TRP A 504 -37.81 -8.70 -29.11
C TRP A 504 -38.42 -7.31 -29.33
N SER A 505 -38.98 -7.05 -30.51
CA SER A 505 -40.02 -6.03 -30.65
C SER A 505 -41.32 -6.49 -29.97
N VAL A 506 -42.27 -5.56 -29.77
CA VAL A 506 -43.60 -5.86 -29.20
C VAL A 506 -44.35 -6.95 -29.98
N GLN A 507 -44.17 -7.01 -31.30
CA GLN A 507 -44.84 -7.98 -32.16
C GLN A 507 -44.21 -9.37 -32.09
N GLU A 508 -42.87 -9.44 -32.05
CA GLU A 508 -42.15 -10.70 -31.86
C GLU A 508 -42.39 -11.27 -30.46
N PHE A 509 -42.44 -10.41 -29.43
CA PHE A 509 -42.75 -10.85 -28.07
C PHE A 509 -44.18 -11.40 -27.97
N ASP A 510 -45.18 -10.73 -28.55
CA ASP A 510 -46.55 -11.24 -28.62
C ASP A 510 -46.63 -12.60 -29.35
N GLN A 511 -45.84 -12.82 -30.40
CA GLN A 511 -45.72 -14.12 -31.05
C GLN A 511 -45.05 -15.18 -30.16
N GLN A 512 -43.99 -14.84 -29.41
CA GLN A 512 -43.37 -15.76 -28.44
C GLN A 512 -44.33 -16.14 -27.32
N ILE A 513 -45.06 -15.17 -26.75
CA ILE A 513 -46.08 -15.43 -25.72
C ILE A 513 -47.21 -16.30 -26.26
N ARG A 514 -47.61 -16.18 -27.54
CA ARG A 514 -48.61 -17.06 -28.18
C ARG A 514 -48.07 -18.46 -28.53
N ALA A 515 -46.78 -18.60 -28.80
CA ALA A 515 -46.16 -19.86 -29.20
C ALA A 515 -45.79 -20.77 -28.01
N ARG A 516 -45.62 -20.19 -26.82
CA ARG A 516 -45.38 -20.92 -25.57
C ARG A 516 -46.63 -21.68 -25.11
N ASN A 517 -46.45 -22.91 -24.65
CA ASN A 517 -47.48 -23.62 -23.88
C ASN A 517 -47.42 -23.15 -22.43
N TRP A 518 -48.52 -22.64 -21.89
CA TRP A 518 -48.58 -22.07 -20.54
C TRP A 518 -49.25 -23.04 -19.57
N ASP A 519 -48.49 -23.52 -18.59
CA ASP A 519 -48.98 -24.47 -17.58
C ASP A 519 -49.90 -23.81 -16.54
N ASP A 520 -49.80 -22.48 -16.37
CA ASP A 520 -50.70 -21.67 -15.54
C ASP A 520 -51.29 -20.48 -16.34
N PRO A 521 -52.64 -20.32 -16.42
CA PRO A 521 -53.27 -19.18 -17.10
C PRO A 521 -53.02 -17.83 -16.43
N VAL A 522 -52.61 -17.78 -15.15
CA VAL A 522 -52.22 -16.54 -14.45
C VAL A 522 -50.95 -15.96 -15.07
N TRP A 523 -49.94 -16.79 -15.34
CA TRP A 523 -48.69 -16.36 -15.98
C TRP A 523 -48.95 -15.73 -17.35
N LEU A 524 -49.83 -16.36 -18.15
CA LEU A 524 -50.26 -15.80 -19.44
C LEU A 524 -50.99 -14.44 -19.27
N ALA A 525 -51.76 -14.24 -18.20
CA ALA A 525 -52.39 -12.95 -17.92
C ALA A 525 -51.37 -11.86 -17.52
N GLU A 526 -50.32 -12.23 -16.79
CA GLU A 526 -49.23 -11.31 -16.41
C GLU A 526 -48.41 -10.87 -17.64
N TYR A 527 -48.01 -11.81 -18.51
CA TYR A 527 -47.33 -11.47 -19.76
C TYR A 527 -48.21 -10.64 -20.72
N HIS A 528 -49.53 -10.88 -20.77
CA HIS A 528 -50.45 -9.98 -21.48
C HIS A 528 -50.52 -8.57 -20.87
N ASN A 529 -50.33 -8.41 -19.56
CA ASN A 529 -50.25 -7.08 -18.94
C ASN A 529 -48.93 -6.37 -19.26
N VAL A 530 -47.79 -7.09 -19.28
CA VAL A 530 -46.51 -6.54 -19.79
C VAL A 530 -46.65 -6.09 -21.25
N LEU A 531 -47.25 -6.92 -22.11
CA LEU A 531 -47.53 -6.59 -23.51
C LEU A 531 -48.42 -5.34 -23.67
N ARG A 532 -49.43 -5.15 -22.82
CA ARG A 532 -50.25 -3.92 -22.81
C ARG A 532 -49.43 -2.68 -22.46
N VAL A 533 -48.56 -2.75 -21.46
CA VAL A 533 -47.68 -1.63 -21.11
C VAL A 533 -46.68 -1.35 -22.23
N ALA A 534 -46.10 -2.39 -22.85
CA ALA A 534 -45.24 -2.27 -24.01
C ALA A 534 -45.96 -1.62 -25.22
N GLN A 535 -47.21 -1.99 -25.50
CA GLN A 535 -48.01 -1.36 -26.56
C GLN A 535 -48.34 0.11 -26.28
N LEU A 536 -48.49 0.50 -25.00
CA LEU A 536 -48.72 1.90 -24.61
C LEU A 536 -47.44 2.74 -24.72
N LEU A 537 -46.31 2.22 -24.23
CA LEU A 537 -45.00 2.89 -24.32
C LEU A 537 -44.49 2.99 -25.76
N SER A 538 -44.70 1.96 -26.58
CA SER A 538 -44.35 1.96 -28.01
C SER A 538 -45.15 3.00 -28.84
N ARG A 539 -46.25 3.56 -28.30
CA ARG A 539 -47.00 4.68 -28.91
C ARG A 539 -46.62 6.06 -28.36
N ARG A 540 -45.70 6.10 -27.37
CA ARG A 540 -45.17 7.31 -26.73
C ARG A 540 -43.72 7.57 -27.13
N TRP A 541 -42.98 6.54 -27.52
CA TRP A 541 -41.56 6.60 -27.90
C TRP A 541 -41.30 6.67 -29.42
N ALA A 542 -42.35 6.51 -30.23
CA ALA A 542 -42.38 6.61 -31.68
C ALA A 542 -43.20 7.82 -32.13
#